data_AF-A0A1Q3MUZ0-F1
#
_entry.id   AF-A0A1Q3MUZ0-F1
#
_cell.length_a   1.000
_cell.length_b   1.000
_cell.length_c   1.000
_cell.angle_alpha   90.00
_cell.angle_beta   90.00
_cell.angle_gamma   90.00
#
_symmetry.space_group_name_H-M   'P 1'
#
loop_
_entity.id
_entity.type
_entity.pdbx_description
1 polymer ?
#
loop_
_entity_poly.entity_id
_entity_poly.type
_entity_poly.pdbx_seq_one_letter_code
_entity_poly.pdbx_strand_id
1 'polypeptide(L)' 'MKTTCFGKDHHLKIAANYYNVMLAKDCDKMASYLHENIHFIGPLAEMHGKDPVVLAAKNFSQIV' A
#
# COMPACT_ATOMS: atom_id res chain seq x y z
N MET A 1 15.17 18.24 -2.10
CA MET A 1 14.22 17.19 -1.66
C MET A 1 14.16 17.25 -0.14
N LYS A 2 13.05 17.70 0.46
CA LYS A 2 12.93 17.79 1.93
C LYS A 2 12.53 16.41 2.47
N THR A 3 13.45 15.72 3.10
CA THR A 3 13.15 14.58 3.97
C THR A 3 12.45 15.12 5.21
N THR A 4 11.13 15.12 5.20
CA THR A 4 10.33 15.40 6.40
C THR A 4 10.52 14.24 7.37
N CYS A 5 11.25 14.50 8.46
CA CYS A 5 11.38 13.57 9.58
C CYS A 5 10.03 13.46 10.29
N PHE A 6 9.18 12.57 9.83
CA PHE A 6 7.95 12.23 10.54
C PHE A 6 8.30 11.42 11.80
N GLY A 7 7.66 11.75 12.93
CA GLY A 7 7.84 11.02 14.18
C GLY A 7 7.39 9.57 14.06
N LYS A 8 7.92 8.67 14.90
CA LYS A 8 7.60 7.23 14.90
C LYS A 8 6.08 6.95 14.89
N ASP A 9 5.32 7.75 15.63
CA ASP A 9 3.86 7.63 15.74
C ASP A 9 3.13 7.90 14.41
N HIS A 10 3.70 8.75 13.55
CA HIS A 10 3.13 9.07 12.25
C HIS A 10 3.23 7.89 11.28
N HIS A 11 4.40 7.24 11.20
CA HIS A 11 4.59 6.07 10.35
C HIS A 11 3.75 4.89 10.83
N LEU A 12 3.67 4.67 12.14
CA LEU A 12 2.81 3.63 12.72
C LEU A 12 1.34 3.83 12.34
N LYS A 13 0.85 5.07 12.44
CA LYS A 13 -0.54 5.39 12.08
C LYS A 13 -0.83 5.17 10.60
N ILE A 14 0.09 5.55 9.71
CA ILE A 14 -0.04 5.29 8.27
C ILE A 14 -0.10 3.80 7.99
N ALA A 15 0.82 3.01 8.55
CA ALA A 15 0.86 1.57 8.35
C ALA A 15 -0.42 0.89 8.88
N ALA A 16 -0.86 1.23 10.09
CA ALA A 16 -2.09 0.68 10.67
C ALA A 16 -3.32 0.99 9.79
N ASN A 17 -3.43 2.23 9.31
CA ASN A 17 -4.52 2.62 8.43
C ASN A 17 -4.48 1.91 7.07
N TYR A 18 -3.30 1.75 6.47
CA TYR A 18 -3.12 0.98 5.23
C TYR A 18 -3.66 -0.44 5.38
N TYR A 19 -3.28 -1.15 6.44
CA TYR A 19 -3.74 -2.53 6.67
C TYR A 19 -5.23 -2.61 7.00
N ASN A 20 -5.78 -1.66 7.78
CA ASN A 20 -7.22 -1.62 8.06
C ASN A 20 -8.05 -1.45 6.78
N VAL A 21 -7.59 -0.60 5.86
CA VAL A 21 -8.24 -0.39 4.57
C VAL A 21 -8.10 -1.60 3.65
N MET A 22 -6.94 -2.27 3.68
CA MET A 22 -6.72 -3.53 2.97
C MET A 22 -7.66 -4.64 3.49
N LEU A 23 -7.86 -4.75 4.81
CA LEU A 23 -8.82 -5.68 5.43
C LEU A 23 -10.26 -5.37 5.04
N ALA A 24 -10.61 -4.09 4.92
CA ALA A 24 -11.92 -3.65 4.42
C ALA A 24 -12.11 -3.84 2.91
N LYS A 25 -11.09 -4.38 2.20
CA LYS A 25 -11.07 -4.56 0.74
C LYS A 25 -11.30 -3.27 -0.07
N ASP A 26 -11.02 -2.10 0.54
CA ASP A 26 -11.14 -0.81 -0.13
C ASP A 26 -9.81 -0.49 -0.85
N CYS A 27 -9.64 -1.09 -2.03
CA CYS A 27 -8.40 -0.98 -2.80
C CYS A 27 -8.09 0.46 -3.25
N ASP A 28 -9.11 1.28 -3.48
CA ASP A 28 -8.93 2.66 -3.95
C ASP A 28 -8.39 3.54 -2.82
N LYS A 29 -8.90 3.38 -1.59
CA LYS A 29 -8.34 4.07 -0.43
C LYS A 29 -6.99 3.49 -0.03
N MET A 30 -6.76 2.19 -0.20
CA MET A 30 -5.45 1.56 0.05
C MET A 30 -4.37 2.19 -0.85
N ALA A 31 -4.69 2.40 -2.13
CA ALA A 31 -3.80 3.03 -3.10
C ALA A 31 -3.36 4.44 -2.69
N SER A 32 -4.19 5.19 -1.94
CA SER A 32 -3.85 6.54 -1.46
C SER A 32 -2.70 6.57 -0.45
N TYR A 33 -2.40 5.45 0.21
CA TYR A 33 -1.27 5.32 1.12
C TYR A 33 0.03 4.91 0.41
N LEU A 34 -0.04 4.56 -0.88
CA LEU A 34 1.10 4.11 -1.65
C LEU A 34 1.71 5.26 -2.45
N HIS A 35 3.04 5.37 -2.41
CA HIS A 35 3.78 6.28 -3.27
C HIS A 35 3.71 5.82 -4.74
N GLU A 36 3.81 6.74 -5.71
CA GLU A 36 3.73 6.36 -7.14
C GLU A 36 4.86 5.40 -7.56
N ASN A 37 6.06 5.63 -7.02
CA ASN A 37 7.25 4.82 -7.25
C ASN A 37 7.50 3.76 -6.17
N ILE A 38 6.45 3.13 -5.63
CA ILE A 38 6.67 2.01 -4.69
C ILE A 38 7.40 0.85 -5.34
N HIS A 39 8.12 0.12 -4.50
CA HIS A 39 8.73 -1.16 -4.85
C HIS A 39 8.14 -2.22 -3.94
N PHE A 40 7.24 -3.03 -4.48
CA PHE A 40 6.61 -4.12 -3.75
C PHE A 40 7.40 -5.40 -3.94
N ILE A 41 7.72 -6.06 -2.84
CA ILE A 41 8.40 -7.35 -2.81
C ILE A 41 7.51 -8.31 -2.05
N GLY A 42 6.86 -9.21 -2.79
CA GLY A 42 6.02 -10.26 -2.24
C GLY A 42 6.67 -11.64 -2.43
N PRO A 43 6.18 -12.68 -1.72
CA PRO A 43 6.71 -14.03 -1.85
C PRO A 43 6.54 -14.64 -3.26
N LEU A 44 5.59 -14.12 -4.05
CA LEU A 44 5.25 -14.62 -5.38
C LEU A 44 5.80 -13.76 -6.52
N ALA A 45 6.01 -12.46 -6.27
CA ALA A 45 6.37 -11.52 -7.32
C ALA A 45 6.97 -10.23 -6.73
N GLU A 46 7.76 -9.58 -7.56
CA GLU A 46 8.26 -8.22 -7.38
C GLU A 46 7.52 -7.30 -8.35
N MET A 47 7.05 -6.15 -7.86
CA MET A 47 6.27 -5.19 -8.65
C MET A 47 6.80 -3.78 -8.43
N HIS A 48 7.00 -3.06 -9.53
CA HIS A 48 7.44 -1.67 -9.52
C HIS A 48 6.29 -0.75 -9.89
N GLY A 49 6.15 0.34 -9.13
CA GLY A 49 5.10 1.31 -9.33
C GLY A 49 3.78 0.93 -8.67
N LYS A 50 2.94 1.93 -8.47
CA LYS A 50 1.65 1.79 -7.77
C LYS A 50 0.64 0.96 -8.55
N ASP A 51 0.51 1.17 -9.86
CA ASP A 51 -0.58 0.60 -10.64
C ASP A 51 -0.58 -0.94 -10.68
N PRO A 52 0.57 -1.63 -10.89
CA PRO A 52 0.61 -3.09 -10.84
C PRO A 52 0.23 -3.65 -9.46
N VAL A 53 0.64 -2.98 -8.38
CA VAL A 53 0.34 -3.38 -7.00
C VAL A 53 -1.14 -3.24 -6.69
N VAL A 54 -1.76 -2.13 -7.12
CA VAL A 54 -3.20 -1.89 -6.93
C VAL A 54 -4.03 -2.87 -7.76
N LEU A 55 -3.63 -3.16 -9.00
CA LEU A 55 -4.29 -4.15 -9.84
C LEU A 55 -4.23 -5.54 -9.21
N ALA A 56 -3.06 -5.95 -8.72
CA ALA A 56 -2.89 -7.21 -8.00
C ALA A 56 -3.81 -7.26 -6.78
N ALA A 57 -3.82 -6.21 -5.94
CA ALA A 57 -4.67 -6.14 -4.76
C ALA A 57 -6.16 -6.27 -5.09
N LYS A 58 -6.63 -5.62 -6.16
CA LYS A 58 -8.02 -5.74 -6.64
C LYS A 58 -8.35 -7.17 -7.04
N ASN A 59 -7.46 -7.83 -7.79
CA ASN A 59 -7.66 -9.21 -8.22
C ASN A 59 -7.68 -10.17 -7.01
N PHE A 60 -6.77 -10.01 -6.05
CA PHE A 60 -6.75 -10.86 -4.85
C PHE A 60 -7.95 -10.64 -3.93
N SER A 61 -8.44 -9.40 -3.80
CA SER A 61 -9.59 -9.08 -2.94
C SER A 61 -10.90 -9.78 -3.36
N GLN A 62 -10.99 -10.20 -4.63
CA GLN A 62 -12.14 -10.91 -5.21
C GLN A 62 -12.07 -12.44 -5.04
N ILE A 63 -10.90 -12.98 -4.70
CA ILE A 63 -10.66 -14.43 -4.61
C ILE A 63 -10.98 -14.96 -3.19
N VAL A 64 -11.05 -14.09 -2.17
CA VAL A 64 -11.31 -14.43 -0.76
C VAL A 64 -12.71 -14.09 -0.28
#